data_AF-A0A1I1KSS7-F1
#
_entry.id   AF-A0A1I1KSS7-F1
#
_cell.length_a   1.000
_cell.length_b   1.000
_cell.length_c   1.000
_cell.angle_alpha   90.00
_cell.angle_beta   90.00
_cell.angle_gamma   90.00
#
_symmetry.space_group_name_H-M   'P 1'
#
loop_
_entity.id
_entity.type
_entity.pdbx_description
1 polymer ?
#
loop_
_entity_poly.entity_id
_entity_poly.type
_entity_poly.pdbx_seq_one_letter_code
_entity_poly.pdbx_strand_id
1 'polypeptide(L)'
;MKNKKLMISICVVCIVLVRIFTPYLGKPFLIYCSDQNGDEGFHMSGNVKGMFVYSENEPCIKFIRYCPELEKIDFVGPFSKSLNLNDVSNPNLKKLHLGGKCDNWSSLNKCTGLKELRIGYFSGFTTIEDISGLKELETLAIDGGRELSLNELNELKNIKELSIYCGDDINCEDFSQLEKLETLEISTCEKISGLDKMDTVKSLTLHQSDPEIGNDICGMDSLEEVTVDARFSEEVENALREKGVSINY
;
A
#
# COMPACT_ATOMS: atom_id res chain seq x y z
N MET A 1 -48.51 13.98 32.87
CA MET A 1 -47.62 12.83 32.58
C MET A 1 -47.19 12.72 31.12
N LYS A 2 -48.06 12.94 30.11
CA LYS A 2 -47.70 12.88 28.67
C LYS A 2 -46.53 13.80 28.27
N ASN A 3 -46.53 15.07 28.72
CA ASN A 3 -45.49 16.03 28.33
C ASN A 3 -44.08 15.69 28.87
N LYS A 4 -43.98 15.06 30.05
CA LYS A 4 -42.69 14.58 30.59
C LYS A 4 -42.14 13.41 29.78
N LYS A 5 -42.99 12.46 29.37
CA LYS A 5 -42.57 11.35 28.49
C LYS A 5 -42.12 11.86 27.11
N LEU A 6 -42.85 12.82 26.53
CA LEU A 6 -42.48 13.44 25.25
C LEU A 6 -41.13 14.17 25.34
N MET A 7 -40.92 14.96 26.40
CA MET A 7 -39.63 15.63 26.62
C MET A 7 -38.48 14.64 26.80
N ILE A 8 -38.66 13.59 27.59
CA ILE A 8 -37.63 12.55 27.78
C ILE A 8 -37.32 11.86 26.43
N SER A 9 -38.34 11.50 25.65
CA SER A 9 -38.14 10.91 24.33
C SER A 9 -37.40 11.86 23.38
N ILE A 10 -37.73 13.14 23.35
CA ILE A 10 -37.01 14.15 22.54
C ILE A 10 -35.56 14.26 23.01
N CYS A 11 -35.30 14.36 24.31
CA CYS A 11 -33.93 14.43 24.84
C CYS A 11 -33.11 13.18 24.51
N VAL A 12 -33.70 11.98 24.63
CA VAL A 12 -33.02 10.73 24.27
C VAL A 12 -32.73 10.69 22.77
N VAL A 13 -33.69 11.08 21.92
CA VAL A 13 -33.49 11.18 20.47
C VAL A 13 -32.39 12.21 20.15
N CYS A 14 -32.41 13.38 20.77
CA CYS A 14 -31.36 14.39 20.58
C CYS A 14 -29.98 13.90 21.03
N ILE A 15 -29.87 13.19 22.16
CA ILE A 15 -28.60 12.62 22.62
C ILE A 15 -28.09 11.55 21.65
N VAL A 16 -28.99 10.70 21.16
CA VAL A 16 -28.67 9.67 20.15
C VAL A 16 -28.23 10.33 18.84
N LEU A 17 -28.96 11.35 18.37
CA LEU A 17 -28.59 12.10 17.17
C LEU A 17 -27.25 12.81 17.35
N VAL A 18 -26.99 13.46 18.49
CA VAL A 18 -25.70 14.10 18.78
C VAL A 18 -24.57 13.07 18.74
N ARG A 19 -24.76 11.87 19.30
CA ARG A 19 -23.75 10.78 19.24
C ARG A 19 -23.55 10.23 17.83
N ILE A 20 -24.60 10.20 17.00
CA ILE A 20 -24.52 9.78 15.59
C ILE A 20 -23.81 10.87 14.76
N PHE A 21 -24.05 12.14 15.05
CA PHE A 21 -23.49 13.28 14.32
C PHE A 21 -22.15 13.79 14.86
N THR A 22 -21.70 13.37 16.04
CA THR A 22 -20.40 13.79 16.61
C THR A 22 -19.20 13.57 15.68
N PRO A 23 -19.08 12.46 14.94
CA PRO A 23 -18.00 12.28 13.97
C PRO A 23 -17.98 13.38 12.88
N TYR A 24 -19.16 13.82 12.44
CA TYR A 24 -19.33 14.83 11.39
C TYR A 24 -19.03 16.26 11.87
N LEU A 25 -19.00 16.48 13.18
CA LEU A 25 -18.75 17.79 13.80
C LEU A 25 -17.28 17.97 14.22
N GLY A 26 -16.39 17.03 13.85
CA GLY A 26 -14.97 17.05 14.22
C GLY A 26 -14.71 16.87 15.72
N LYS A 27 -15.71 16.42 16.48
CA LYS A 27 -15.55 16.14 17.91
C LYS A 27 -15.10 14.70 18.13
N PRO A 28 -14.21 14.44 19.11
CA PRO A 28 -13.84 13.08 19.48
C PRO A 28 -15.09 12.24 19.80
N PHE A 29 -15.12 11.03 19.27
CA PHE A 29 -16.18 10.04 19.50
C PHE A 29 -15.57 8.71 19.93
N LEU A 30 -16.39 7.82 20.51
CA LEU A 30 -15.94 6.48 20.83
C LEU A 30 -16.02 5.61 19.57
N ILE A 31 -14.90 5.05 19.17
CA ILE A 31 -14.77 4.06 18.11
C ILE A 31 -14.41 2.71 18.74
N TYR A 32 -15.08 1.64 18.35
CA TYR A 32 -14.70 0.30 18.75
C TYR A 32 -13.75 -0.26 17.69
N CYS A 33 -12.48 -0.51 18.03
CA CYS A 33 -11.48 -1.04 17.10
C CYS A 33 -10.36 -1.76 17.87
N SER A 34 -9.54 -2.52 17.14
CA SER A 34 -8.23 -2.96 17.60
C SER A 34 -7.21 -1.87 17.31
N ASP A 35 -6.60 -1.28 18.34
CA ASP A 35 -5.60 -0.22 18.15
C ASP A 35 -4.24 -0.80 17.72
N GLN A 36 -3.25 0.07 17.55
CA GLN A 36 -1.89 -0.31 17.18
C GLN A 36 -1.17 -1.25 18.17
N ASN A 37 -1.66 -1.38 19.41
CA ASN A 37 -1.11 -2.30 20.40
C ASN A 37 -1.82 -3.67 20.37
N GLY A 38 -2.86 -3.81 19.54
CA GLY A 38 -3.74 -4.97 19.52
C GLY A 38 -4.82 -4.94 20.60
N ASP A 39 -5.00 -3.80 21.29
CA ASP A 39 -6.02 -3.66 22.32
C ASP A 39 -7.39 -3.41 21.67
N GLU A 40 -8.23 -4.45 21.68
CA GLU A 40 -9.60 -4.39 21.17
C GLU A 40 -10.53 -3.73 22.20
N GLY A 41 -11.17 -2.62 21.82
CA GLY A 41 -12.10 -1.94 22.70
C GLY A 41 -12.58 -0.59 22.20
N PHE A 42 -13.27 0.15 23.06
CA PHE A 42 -13.70 1.52 22.76
C PHE A 42 -12.57 2.51 23.03
N HIS A 43 -12.16 3.21 21.98
CA HIS A 43 -11.13 4.24 21.99
C HIS A 43 -11.72 5.60 21.64
N MET A 44 -11.11 6.67 22.14
CA MET A 44 -11.43 8.02 21.64
C MET A 44 -10.80 8.18 20.25
N SER A 45 -11.59 8.56 19.25
CA SER A 45 -11.14 8.70 17.86
C SER A 45 -9.94 9.66 17.68
N GLY A 46 -9.80 10.64 18.57
CA GLY A 46 -8.65 11.55 18.60
C GLY A 46 -7.37 10.99 19.24
N ASN A 47 -7.39 9.74 19.69
CA ASN A 47 -6.22 9.08 20.29
C ASN A 47 -5.75 7.86 19.47
N VAL A 48 -6.54 7.42 18.48
CA VAL A 48 -6.22 6.25 17.66
C VAL A 48 -5.24 6.65 16.57
N LYS A 49 -3.97 6.26 16.72
CA LYS A 49 -2.91 6.51 15.74
C LYS A 49 -2.74 5.41 14.71
N GLY A 50 -3.06 4.19 15.10
CA GLY A 50 -3.06 3.03 14.23
C GLY A 50 -4.15 2.06 14.61
N MET A 51 -4.61 1.27 13.65
CA MET A 51 -5.62 0.24 13.89
C MET A 51 -5.37 -1.00 13.02
N PHE A 52 -5.75 -2.15 13.56
CA PHE A 52 -5.92 -3.38 12.80
C PHE A 52 -7.40 -3.59 12.49
N VAL A 53 -7.69 -3.98 11.26
CA VAL A 53 -9.05 -4.31 10.82
C VAL A 53 -9.04 -5.75 10.33
N TYR A 54 -9.74 -6.63 11.04
CA TYR A 54 -9.76 -8.07 10.78
C TYR A 54 -10.95 -8.51 9.93
N SER A 55 -11.94 -7.63 9.73
CA SER A 55 -13.05 -7.88 8.81
C SER A 55 -13.55 -6.60 8.14
N GLU A 56 -13.93 -6.73 6.87
CA GLU A 56 -14.65 -5.73 6.08
C GLU A 56 -16.02 -5.34 6.66
N ASN A 57 -16.55 -6.13 7.60
CA ASN A 57 -17.82 -5.85 8.28
C ASN A 57 -17.64 -5.08 9.60
N GLU A 58 -16.40 -4.75 9.99
CA GLU A 58 -16.17 -4.00 11.22
C GLU A 58 -16.86 -2.63 11.17
N PRO A 59 -17.69 -2.29 12.16
CA PRO A 59 -18.41 -1.03 12.18
C PRO A 59 -17.50 0.21 12.15
N CYS A 60 -16.26 0.06 12.64
CA CYS A 60 -15.26 1.12 12.73
C CYS A 60 -14.91 1.71 11.35
N ILE A 61 -14.94 0.89 10.29
CA ILE A 61 -14.53 1.25 8.92
C ILE A 61 -15.27 2.51 8.44
N LYS A 62 -16.57 2.62 8.72
CA LYS A 62 -17.38 3.77 8.29
C LYS A 62 -16.98 5.09 8.95
N PHE A 63 -16.25 5.02 10.06
CA PHE A 63 -15.84 6.15 10.88
C PHE A 63 -14.34 6.46 10.78
N ILE A 64 -13.55 5.62 10.11
CA ILE A 64 -12.10 5.78 9.92
C ILE A 64 -11.75 7.18 9.41
N ARG A 65 -12.48 7.66 8.40
CA ARG A 65 -12.29 9.00 7.80
C ARG A 65 -12.41 10.17 8.78
N TYR A 66 -13.00 9.97 9.97
CA TYR A 66 -13.19 10.99 11.00
C TYR A 66 -12.20 10.86 12.17
N CYS A 67 -11.21 9.98 12.08
CA CYS A 67 -10.15 9.84 13.10
C CYS A 67 -8.99 10.79 12.76
N PRO A 68 -8.82 11.91 13.49
CA PRO A 68 -7.90 12.98 13.08
C PRO A 68 -6.42 12.64 13.28
N GLU A 69 -6.10 11.71 14.19
CA GLU A 69 -4.73 11.31 14.49
C GLU A 69 -4.35 9.97 13.83
N LEU A 70 -5.21 9.42 12.96
CA LEU A 70 -5.01 8.10 12.39
C LEU A 70 -3.99 8.13 11.26
N GLU A 71 -2.83 7.53 11.50
CA GLU A 71 -1.69 7.51 10.57
C GLU A 71 -1.48 6.15 9.92
N LYS A 72 -1.95 5.06 10.53
CA LYS A 72 -1.71 3.69 10.07
C LYS A 72 -2.98 2.83 10.10
N ILE A 73 -3.23 2.06 9.04
CA ILE A 73 -4.24 1.00 9.07
C ILE A 73 -3.66 -0.26 8.44
N ASP A 74 -3.82 -1.37 9.14
CA ASP A 74 -3.48 -2.70 8.65
C ASP A 74 -4.76 -3.54 8.52
N PHE A 75 -5.17 -3.84 7.29
CA PHE A 75 -6.27 -4.75 7.01
C PHE A 75 -5.75 -6.19 6.97
N VAL A 76 -6.09 -6.98 7.98
CA VAL A 76 -5.57 -8.33 8.22
C VAL A 76 -6.61 -9.37 7.86
N GLY A 77 -6.51 -9.94 6.66
CA GLY A 77 -7.24 -11.15 6.28
C GLY A 77 -7.54 -11.23 4.79
N PRO A 78 -7.97 -12.41 4.30
CA PRO A 78 -8.82 -12.44 3.12
C PRO A 78 -10.22 -11.96 3.52
N PHE A 79 -10.72 -10.90 2.89
CA PHE A 79 -12.11 -10.47 3.05
C PHE A 79 -13.06 -11.29 2.17
N SER A 80 -14.25 -11.57 2.69
CA SER A 80 -15.27 -12.32 1.95
C SER A 80 -15.96 -11.47 0.89
N LYS A 81 -15.89 -10.14 1.03
CA LYS A 81 -16.44 -9.13 0.12
C LYS A 81 -15.41 -8.04 -0.15
N SER A 82 -15.62 -7.31 -1.24
CA SER A 82 -14.82 -6.12 -1.53
C SER A 82 -14.98 -5.06 -0.44
N LEU A 83 -13.85 -4.53 0.05
CA LEU A 83 -13.77 -3.35 0.88
C LEU A 83 -13.88 -2.09 0.02
N ASN A 84 -14.82 -1.21 0.35
CA ASN A 84 -14.95 0.07 -0.35
C ASN A 84 -13.94 1.08 0.19
N LEU A 85 -12.93 1.44 -0.63
CA LEU A 85 -11.86 2.34 -0.19
C LEU A 85 -12.31 3.77 0.09
N ASN A 86 -13.52 4.19 -0.32
CA ASN A 86 -14.10 5.46 0.12
C ASN A 86 -14.37 5.50 1.64
N ASP A 87 -14.62 4.36 2.27
CA ASP A 87 -14.86 4.31 3.72
C ASP A 87 -13.54 4.32 4.50
N VAL A 88 -12.46 3.84 3.88
CA VAL A 88 -11.10 3.76 4.45
C VAL A 88 -10.33 5.07 4.30
N SER A 89 -10.59 5.81 3.21
CA SER A 89 -9.84 7.02 2.86
C SER A 89 -9.85 8.04 4.01
N ASN A 90 -8.66 8.36 4.53
CA ASN A 90 -8.45 9.33 5.58
C ASN A 90 -7.23 10.20 5.21
N PRO A 91 -7.36 11.54 5.17
CA PRO A 91 -6.31 12.44 4.71
C PRO A 91 -5.04 12.44 5.59
N ASN A 92 -5.12 11.91 6.82
CA ASN A 92 -4.00 11.85 7.76
C ASN A 92 -3.21 10.53 7.67
N LEU A 93 -3.67 9.57 6.85
CA LEU A 93 -2.97 8.29 6.69
C LEU A 93 -1.58 8.50 6.10
N LYS A 94 -0.61 7.86 6.73
CA LYS A 94 0.78 7.75 6.27
C LYS A 94 1.11 6.34 5.79
N LYS A 95 0.46 5.32 6.37
CA LYS A 95 0.69 3.91 6.05
C LYS A 95 -0.63 3.16 5.90
N LEU A 96 -0.77 2.39 4.83
CA LEU A 96 -1.96 1.59 4.57
C LEU A 96 -1.58 0.23 4.00
N HIS A 97 -1.94 -0.84 4.70
CA HIS A 97 -1.79 -2.22 4.20
C HIS A 97 -3.17 -2.80 3.94
N LEU A 98 -3.42 -3.24 2.71
CA LEU A 98 -4.69 -3.77 2.24
C LEU A 98 -4.57 -5.28 1.96
N GLY A 99 -5.13 -6.08 2.86
CA GLY A 99 -5.41 -7.49 2.62
C GLY A 99 -6.83 -7.68 2.05
N GLY A 100 -6.97 -8.54 1.05
CA GLY A 100 -8.28 -8.90 0.48
C GLY A 100 -8.85 -7.89 -0.51
N LYS A 101 -9.95 -8.29 -1.17
CA LYS A 101 -10.53 -7.57 -2.31
C LYS A 101 -10.98 -6.16 -1.94
N CYS A 102 -10.71 -5.19 -2.80
CA CYS A 102 -11.08 -3.79 -2.64
C CYS A 102 -11.73 -3.24 -3.91
N ASP A 103 -12.61 -2.24 -3.75
CA ASP A 103 -13.19 -1.47 -4.85
C ASP A 103 -12.96 0.04 -4.62
N ASN A 104 -13.10 0.84 -5.68
CA ASN A 104 -12.95 2.31 -5.68
C ASN A 104 -11.54 2.79 -5.32
N TRP A 105 -10.51 2.17 -5.93
CA TRP A 105 -9.09 2.49 -5.74
C TRP A 105 -8.74 3.97 -5.87
N SER A 106 -9.31 4.68 -6.85
CA SER A 106 -9.17 6.13 -7.03
C SER A 106 -9.54 6.98 -5.81
N SER A 107 -10.29 6.44 -4.85
CA SER A 107 -10.59 7.13 -3.58
C SER A 107 -9.34 7.36 -2.73
N LEU A 108 -8.32 6.51 -2.84
CA LEU A 108 -7.07 6.63 -2.10
C LEU A 108 -6.32 7.92 -2.43
N ASN A 109 -6.56 8.54 -3.59
CA ASN A 109 -5.98 9.84 -3.95
C ASN A 109 -6.39 10.98 -2.98
N LYS A 110 -7.35 10.74 -2.08
CA LYS A 110 -7.70 11.66 -0.96
C LYS A 110 -6.72 11.56 0.22
N CYS A 111 -5.94 10.48 0.31
CA CYS A 111 -4.91 10.26 1.32
C CYS A 111 -3.59 10.93 0.90
N THR A 112 -3.61 12.25 0.73
CA THR A 112 -2.49 13.00 0.11
C THR A 112 -1.19 12.97 0.91
N GLY A 113 -1.23 12.54 2.17
CA GLY A 113 -0.05 12.33 3.03
C GLY A 113 0.44 10.88 3.09
N LEU A 114 -0.11 9.98 2.27
CA LEU A 114 0.26 8.55 2.30
C LEU A 114 1.69 8.36 1.78
N LYS A 115 2.52 7.73 2.60
CA LYS A 115 3.95 7.46 2.32
C LYS A 115 4.22 5.99 2.02
N GLU A 116 3.40 5.09 2.55
CA GLU A 116 3.57 3.64 2.41
C GLU A 116 2.24 3.00 2.07
N LEU A 117 2.20 2.28 0.95
CA LEU A 117 1.04 1.52 0.49
C LEU A 117 1.47 0.08 0.19
N ARG A 118 0.84 -0.89 0.87
CA ARG A 118 0.98 -2.31 0.56
C ARG A 118 -0.35 -2.89 0.11
N ILE A 119 -0.37 -3.53 -1.05
CA ILE A 119 -1.54 -4.10 -1.71
C ILE A 119 -1.31 -5.62 -1.83
N GLY A 120 -2.21 -6.44 -1.28
CA GLY A 120 -2.08 -7.91 -1.33
C GLY A 120 -2.66 -8.57 -2.60
N TYR A 121 -2.23 -9.81 -2.92
CA TYR A 121 -2.57 -10.58 -4.14
C TYR A 121 -4.06 -10.54 -4.55
N PHE A 122 -4.95 -10.67 -3.56
CA PHE A 122 -6.39 -10.77 -3.79
C PHE A 122 -7.13 -9.44 -3.74
N SER A 123 -6.41 -8.32 -3.84
CA SER A 123 -6.98 -6.98 -3.77
C SER A 123 -7.87 -6.62 -4.95
N GLY A 124 -7.63 -7.22 -6.12
CA GLY A 124 -8.28 -6.81 -7.37
C GLY A 124 -7.78 -5.46 -7.89
N PHE A 125 -6.59 -5.03 -7.46
CA PHE A 125 -5.88 -3.89 -8.03
C PHE A 125 -5.30 -4.24 -9.40
N THR A 126 -5.53 -3.41 -10.41
CA THR A 126 -5.12 -3.71 -11.80
C THR A 126 -4.42 -2.55 -12.52
N THR A 127 -4.39 -1.33 -11.97
CA THR A 127 -3.75 -0.20 -12.65
C THR A 127 -3.19 0.84 -11.69
N ILE A 128 -1.97 1.33 -11.96
CA ILE A 128 -1.35 2.41 -11.18
C ILE A 128 -2.06 3.75 -11.35
N GLU A 129 -2.76 3.97 -12.47
CA GLU A 129 -3.56 5.18 -12.73
C GLU A 129 -4.54 5.48 -11.59
N ASP A 130 -5.11 4.44 -10.95
CA ASP A 130 -6.02 4.61 -9.83
C ASP A 130 -5.36 5.26 -8.59
N ILE A 131 -4.03 5.19 -8.46
CA ILE A 131 -3.29 5.74 -7.32
C ILE A 131 -2.25 6.81 -7.72
N SER A 132 -2.25 7.28 -8.97
CA SER A 132 -1.25 8.22 -9.49
C SER A 132 -1.28 9.61 -8.82
N GLY A 133 -2.32 9.91 -8.04
CA GLY A 133 -2.44 11.10 -7.20
C GLY A 133 -1.71 11.02 -5.85
N LEU A 134 -1.16 9.86 -5.47
CA LEU A 134 -0.40 9.67 -4.22
C LEU A 134 1.03 10.23 -4.33
N LYS A 135 1.15 11.55 -4.50
CA LYS A 135 2.43 12.21 -4.81
C LYS A 135 3.48 12.13 -3.70
N GLU A 136 3.10 11.85 -2.46
CA GLU A 136 4.02 11.69 -1.31
C GLU A 136 4.44 10.23 -1.07
N LEU A 137 4.04 9.29 -1.93
CA LEU A 137 4.33 7.88 -1.73
C LEU A 137 5.84 7.60 -1.88
N GLU A 138 6.41 6.97 -0.85
CA GLU A 138 7.84 6.62 -0.77
C GLU A 138 8.06 5.10 -0.90
N THR A 139 7.11 4.30 -0.40
CA THR A 139 7.16 2.83 -0.47
C THR A 139 5.86 2.29 -1.08
N LEU A 140 5.99 1.51 -2.15
CA LEU A 140 4.87 0.82 -2.80
C LEU A 140 5.19 -0.67 -2.92
N ALA A 141 4.35 -1.52 -2.32
CA ALA A 141 4.39 -2.96 -2.56
C ALA A 141 3.06 -3.40 -3.16
N ILE A 142 3.12 -4.04 -4.33
CA ILE A 142 1.97 -4.59 -5.03
C ILE A 142 2.20 -6.08 -5.20
N ASP A 143 1.46 -6.85 -4.46
CA ASP A 143 1.20 -8.24 -4.77
C ASP A 143 -0.04 -8.25 -5.67
N GLY A 144 0.23 -8.20 -6.98
CA GLY A 144 -0.72 -8.14 -8.07
C GLY A 144 -1.02 -9.53 -8.62
N GLY A 145 -2.20 -9.67 -9.21
CA GLY A 145 -2.56 -10.87 -9.95
C GLY A 145 -1.95 -10.88 -11.35
N ARG A 146 -2.81 -11.09 -12.34
CA ARG A 146 -2.52 -10.86 -13.76
C ARG A 146 -3.24 -9.59 -14.21
N GLU A 147 -2.85 -9.06 -15.37
CA GLU A 147 -3.38 -7.85 -15.98
C GLU A 147 -3.06 -6.57 -15.18
N LEU A 148 -1.95 -6.54 -14.45
CA LEU A 148 -1.47 -5.35 -13.76
C LEU A 148 -0.83 -4.37 -14.77
N SER A 149 -1.51 -3.25 -15.01
CA SER A 149 -0.97 -2.13 -15.78
C SER A 149 -0.10 -1.23 -14.90
N LEU A 150 1.18 -1.12 -15.25
CA LEU A 150 2.15 -0.22 -14.59
C LEU A 150 2.22 1.18 -15.23
N ASN A 151 1.32 1.49 -16.16
CA ASN A 151 1.21 2.83 -16.75
C ASN A 151 1.00 3.88 -15.66
N GLU A 152 1.65 5.03 -15.82
CA GLU A 152 1.68 6.12 -14.82
C GLU A 152 2.46 5.81 -13.54
N LEU A 153 3.20 4.69 -13.44
CA LEU A 153 4.09 4.48 -12.30
C LEU A 153 5.11 5.63 -12.14
N ASN A 154 5.58 6.16 -13.27
CA ASN A 154 6.44 7.33 -13.34
C ASN A 154 5.82 8.60 -12.70
N GLU A 155 4.51 8.66 -12.48
CA GLU A 155 3.85 9.78 -11.79
C GLU A 155 4.10 9.81 -10.28
N LEU A 156 4.55 8.68 -9.70
CA LEU A 156 4.89 8.52 -8.28
C LEU A 156 6.36 8.89 -8.02
N LYS A 157 6.72 10.15 -8.29
CA LYS A 157 8.10 10.67 -8.30
C LYS A 157 8.88 10.57 -6.99
N ASN A 158 8.23 10.21 -5.88
CA ASN A 158 8.86 10.10 -4.55
C ASN A 158 9.18 8.67 -4.12
N ILE A 159 8.86 7.67 -4.95
CA ILE A 159 9.13 6.26 -4.65
C ILE A 159 10.62 6.02 -4.49
N LYS A 160 10.97 5.36 -3.38
CA LYS A 160 12.31 4.89 -3.01
C LYS A 160 12.39 3.38 -2.94
N GLU A 161 11.28 2.74 -2.57
CA GLU A 161 11.15 1.30 -2.43
C GLU A 161 9.95 0.83 -3.26
N LEU A 162 10.18 -0.07 -4.20
CA LEU A 162 9.15 -0.66 -5.05
C LEU A 162 9.26 -2.18 -5.03
N SER A 163 8.19 -2.85 -4.62
CA SER A 163 8.05 -4.31 -4.77
C SER A 163 6.87 -4.62 -5.66
N ILE A 164 7.08 -5.39 -6.72
CA ILE A 164 6.03 -5.85 -7.65
C ILE A 164 6.08 -7.37 -7.74
N TYR A 165 5.00 -8.02 -7.34
CA TYR A 165 4.78 -9.45 -7.54
C TYR A 165 3.59 -9.57 -8.48
N CYS A 166 3.75 -10.11 -9.68
CA CYS A 166 2.64 -10.32 -10.60
C CYS A 166 2.89 -11.49 -11.55
N GLY A 167 1.87 -11.88 -12.30
CA GLY A 167 1.96 -12.91 -13.33
C GLY A 167 2.10 -12.37 -14.76
N ASP A 168 2.59 -11.13 -14.92
CA ASP A 168 2.66 -10.41 -16.19
C ASP A 168 4.11 -10.09 -16.58
N ASP A 169 4.33 -9.78 -17.87
CA ASP A 169 5.58 -9.18 -18.34
C ASP A 169 5.80 -7.82 -17.66
N ILE A 170 7.04 -7.51 -17.30
CA ILE A 170 7.40 -6.23 -16.68
C ILE A 170 8.41 -5.52 -17.57
N ASN A 171 7.99 -4.37 -18.11
CA ASN A 171 8.88 -3.42 -18.78
C ASN A 171 9.32 -2.32 -17.80
N CYS A 172 10.58 -2.37 -17.39
CA CYS A 172 11.21 -1.41 -16.48
C CYS A 172 11.69 -0.13 -17.17
N GLU A 173 11.51 0.04 -18.49
CA GLU A 173 11.96 1.25 -19.19
C GLU A 173 11.40 2.54 -18.57
N ASP A 174 10.13 2.55 -18.20
CA ASP A 174 9.48 3.71 -17.58
C ASP A 174 9.87 3.89 -16.10
N PHE A 175 10.47 2.86 -15.47
CA PHE A 175 10.93 2.96 -14.08
C PHE A 175 12.19 3.82 -13.98
N SER A 176 12.95 3.98 -15.08
CA SER A 176 14.10 4.90 -15.16
C SER A 176 13.73 6.35 -14.82
N GLN A 177 12.44 6.71 -14.88
CA GLN A 177 11.93 8.03 -14.50
C GLN A 177 11.64 8.18 -13.00
N LEU A 178 11.84 7.13 -12.20
CA LEU A 178 11.75 7.12 -10.74
C LEU A 178 13.12 7.47 -10.14
N GLU A 179 13.50 8.75 -10.25
CA GLU A 179 14.84 9.26 -9.90
C GLU A 179 15.28 9.04 -8.44
N LYS A 180 14.37 8.57 -7.57
CA LYS A 180 14.62 8.30 -6.14
C LYS A 180 14.56 6.81 -5.79
N LEU A 181 14.28 5.94 -6.75
CA LEU A 181 14.12 4.51 -6.51
C LEU A 181 15.49 3.88 -6.21
N GLU A 182 15.69 3.43 -4.98
CA GLU A 182 16.94 2.83 -4.50
C GLU A 182 16.80 1.31 -4.29
N THR A 183 15.60 0.84 -3.98
CA THR A 183 15.32 -0.59 -3.73
C THR A 183 14.21 -1.06 -4.65
N LEU A 184 14.52 -2.08 -5.46
CA LEU A 184 13.57 -2.72 -6.35
C LEU A 184 13.49 -4.22 -6.03
N GLU A 185 12.27 -4.71 -5.90
CA GLU A 185 11.98 -6.13 -5.84
C GLU A 185 10.95 -6.50 -6.91
N ILE A 186 11.27 -7.51 -7.72
CA ILE A 186 10.36 -8.00 -8.75
C ILE A 186 10.24 -9.51 -8.65
N SER A 187 9.02 -10.00 -8.60
CA SER A 187 8.68 -11.40 -8.75
C SER A 187 7.70 -11.55 -9.91
N THR A 188 8.11 -12.26 -10.94
CA THR A 188 7.21 -12.62 -12.05
C THR A 188 7.58 -13.98 -12.63
N CYS A 189 6.57 -14.66 -13.16
CA CYS A 189 6.75 -15.89 -13.93
C CYS A 189 6.98 -15.62 -15.42
N GLU A 190 6.87 -14.36 -15.86
CA GLU A 190 7.00 -13.93 -17.25
C GLU A 190 8.29 -13.09 -17.43
N LYS A 191 8.43 -12.39 -18.56
CA LYS A 191 9.67 -11.71 -18.91
C LYS A 191 9.83 -10.38 -18.16
N ILE A 192 11.08 -10.06 -17.80
CA ILE A 192 11.47 -8.71 -17.39
C ILE A 192 12.33 -8.09 -18.51
N SER A 193 12.14 -6.81 -18.81
CA SER A 193 12.99 -6.07 -19.78
C SER A 193 13.28 -4.65 -19.32
N GLY A 194 14.42 -4.09 -19.73
CA GLY A 194 14.78 -2.69 -19.47
C GLY A 194 15.36 -2.43 -18.09
N LEU A 195 15.82 -3.47 -17.38
CA LEU A 195 16.51 -3.34 -16.09
C LEU A 195 17.84 -2.59 -16.21
N ASP A 196 18.50 -2.72 -17.37
CA ASP A 196 19.75 -2.05 -17.71
C ASP A 196 19.67 -0.51 -17.66
N LYS A 197 18.46 0.06 -17.61
CA LYS A 197 18.21 1.51 -17.54
C LYS A 197 17.96 2.01 -16.10
N MET A 198 18.05 1.15 -15.10
CA MET A 198 17.71 1.46 -13.71
C MET A 198 18.91 1.93 -12.89
N ASP A 199 19.51 3.04 -13.32
CA ASP A 199 20.78 3.55 -12.75
C ASP A 199 20.67 4.11 -11.33
N THR A 200 19.47 4.21 -10.74
CA THR A 200 19.30 4.66 -9.35
C THR A 200 19.22 3.52 -8.34
N VAL A 201 18.95 2.29 -8.81
CA VAL A 201 18.73 1.12 -7.95
C VAL A 201 20.06 0.62 -7.40
N LYS A 202 20.12 0.51 -6.08
CA LYS A 202 21.27 0.01 -5.31
C LYS A 202 21.05 -1.42 -4.82
N SER A 203 19.81 -1.76 -4.48
CA SER A 203 19.42 -3.09 -4.03
C SER A 203 18.36 -3.66 -4.96
N LEU A 204 18.67 -4.80 -5.58
CA LEU A 204 17.76 -5.52 -6.46
C LEU A 204 17.47 -6.93 -5.94
N THR A 205 16.19 -7.28 -5.83
CA THR A 205 15.77 -8.66 -5.57
C THR A 205 14.91 -9.14 -6.73
N LEU A 206 15.28 -10.27 -7.34
CA LEU A 206 14.51 -10.87 -8.42
C LEU A 206 14.14 -12.32 -8.11
N HIS A 207 12.83 -12.59 -8.18
CA HIS A 207 12.28 -13.93 -8.14
C HIS A 207 11.75 -14.31 -9.53
N GLN A 208 12.66 -14.79 -10.38
CA GLN A 208 12.39 -15.18 -11.76
C GLN A 208 13.44 -16.19 -12.26
N SER A 209 13.18 -16.82 -13.41
CA SER A 209 13.99 -17.93 -13.93
C SER A 209 14.58 -17.68 -15.32
N ASP A 210 14.59 -16.44 -15.82
CA ASP A 210 15.23 -16.08 -17.08
C ASP A 210 16.76 -16.16 -16.93
N PRO A 211 17.44 -17.10 -17.60
CA PRO A 211 18.88 -17.27 -17.46
C PRO A 211 19.68 -16.08 -18.00
N GLU A 212 19.09 -15.26 -18.88
CA GLU A 212 19.78 -14.14 -19.53
C GLU A 212 19.62 -12.81 -18.77
N ILE A 213 18.80 -12.77 -17.71
CA ILE A 213 18.54 -11.53 -16.96
C ILE A 213 19.81 -10.92 -16.36
N GLY A 214 20.81 -11.76 -16.08
CA GLY A 214 22.12 -11.35 -15.62
C GLY A 214 22.81 -10.35 -16.56
N ASN A 215 22.57 -10.43 -17.87
CA ASN A 215 23.15 -9.51 -18.84
C ASN A 215 22.60 -8.08 -18.66
N ASP A 216 21.30 -7.93 -18.39
CA ASP A 216 20.67 -6.63 -18.14
C ASP A 216 21.19 -6.05 -16.81
N ILE A 217 21.30 -6.90 -15.77
CA ILE A 217 21.77 -6.49 -14.43
C ILE A 217 23.22 -5.98 -14.48
N CYS A 218 24.08 -6.56 -15.33
CA CYS A 218 25.44 -6.06 -15.54
C CYS A 218 25.47 -4.59 -16.02
N GLY A 219 24.41 -4.12 -16.69
CA GLY A 219 24.23 -2.74 -17.14
C GLY A 219 23.86 -1.75 -16.03
N MET A 220 23.45 -2.21 -14.84
CA MET A 220 23.02 -1.32 -13.75
C MET A 220 24.22 -0.73 -13.01
N ASP A 221 24.48 0.56 -13.16
CA ASP A 221 25.73 1.18 -12.70
C ASP A 221 25.80 1.52 -11.21
N SER A 222 24.66 1.76 -10.56
CA SER A 222 24.61 2.05 -9.11
C SER A 222 24.32 0.81 -8.25
N LEU A 223 24.23 -0.37 -8.86
CA LEU A 223 23.88 -1.58 -8.14
C LEU A 223 24.98 -1.94 -7.14
N GLU A 224 24.60 -2.17 -5.89
CA GLU A 224 25.49 -2.54 -4.78
C GLU A 224 25.23 -3.99 -4.34
N GLU A 225 23.97 -4.43 -4.39
CA GLU A 225 23.57 -5.79 -4.04
C GLU A 225 22.46 -6.34 -4.95
N VAL A 226 22.55 -7.63 -5.24
CA VAL A 226 21.55 -8.39 -5.97
C VAL A 226 21.23 -9.69 -5.26
N THR A 227 19.94 -10.00 -5.13
CA THR A 227 19.43 -11.27 -4.61
C THR A 227 18.62 -11.98 -5.69
N VAL A 228 18.95 -13.23 -6.00
CA VAL A 228 18.28 -14.03 -7.03
C VAL A 228 18.08 -15.47 -6.60
N ASP A 229 16.98 -16.09 -7.04
CA ASP A 229 16.67 -17.49 -6.71
C ASP A 229 17.59 -18.50 -7.42
N ALA A 230 18.14 -18.12 -8.57
CA ALA A 230 18.95 -18.97 -9.44
C ALA A 230 20.34 -18.38 -9.65
N ARG A 231 21.35 -19.25 -9.77
CA ARG A 231 22.72 -18.83 -10.05
C ARG A 231 22.87 -18.28 -11.47
N PHE A 232 23.63 -17.20 -11.59
CA PHE A 232 24.06 -16.68 -12.87
C PHE A 232 25.17 -17.54 -13.49
N SER A 233 25.50 -17.27 -14.75
CA SER A 233 26.72 -17.79 -15.37
C SER A 233 27.95 -17.23 -14.66
N GLU A 234 29.08 -17.95 -14.76
CA GLU A 234 30.36 -17.49 -14.19
C GLU A 234 30.80 -16.14 -14.77
N GLU A 235 30.49 -15.90 -16.05
CA GLU A 235 30.78 -14.64 -16.75
C GLU A 235 30.03 -13.46 -16.12
N VAL A 236 28.73 -13.63 -15.86
CA VAL A 236 27.90 -12.60 -15.21
C VAL A 236 28.33 -12.39 -13.75
N GLU A 237 28.53 -13.48 -12.99
CA GLU A 237 28.99 -13.36 -11.59
C GLU A 237 30.31 -12.59 -11.50
N ASN A 238 31.27 -12.89 -12.38
CA ASN A 238 32.56 -12.20 -12.40
C ASN A 238 32.41 -10.71 -12.75
N ALA A 239 31.60 -10.39 -13.76
CA ALA A 239 31.35 -8.99 -14.14
C ALA A 239 30.72 -8.18 -12.99
N LEU A 240 29.75 -8.77 -12.28
CA LEU A 240 29.11 -8.13 -11.12
C LEU A 240 30.10 -7.95 -9.95
N ARG A 241 30.92 -8.97 -9.66
CA ARG A 241 31.94 -8.89 -8.59
C ARG A 241 33.03 -7.86 -8.90
N GLU A 242 33.43 -7.72 -10.17
CA GLU A 242 34.37 -6.67 -10.61
C GLU A 242 33.82 -5.25 -10.39
N LYS A 243 32.50 -5.07 -10.51
CA LYS A 243 31.79 -3.83 -10.15
C LYS A 243 31.61 -3.65 -8.63
N GLY A 244 31.97 -4.65 -7.82
CA GLY A 244 31.80 -4.63 -6.37
C GLY A 244 30.40 -5.01 -5.89
N VAL A 245 29.56 -5.58 -6.76
CA VAL A 245 28.19 -5.99 -6.44
C VAL A 245 28.22 -7.25 -5.57
N SER A 246 27.47 -7.23 -4.46
CA SER A 246 27.23 -8.40 -3.62
C SER A 246 26.12 -9.27 -4.21
N ILE A 247 26.38 -10.55 -4.43
CA ILE A 247 25.43 -11.50 -5.01
C ILE A 247 24.95 -12.46 -3.91
N ASN A 248 23.63 -12.51 -3.69
CA ASN A 248 22.97 -13.38 -2.73
C ASN A 248 22.06 -14.40 -3.44
N TYR A 249 21.97 -15.60 -2.86
CA TYR A 249 21.17 -16.74 -3.34
C TYR A 249 20.31 -17.29 -2.20
#